data_AF-A0A9L0TRP6-F1
#
_entry.id   AF-A0A9L0TRP6-F1
#
_cell.length_a   1.000
_cell.length_b   1.000
_cell.length_c   1.000
_cell.angle_alpha   90.00
_cell.angle_beta   90.00
_cell.angle_gamma   90.00
#
_symmetry.space_group_name_H-M   'P 1'
#
loop_
_entity.id
_entity.type
_entity.pdbx_description
1 polymer ?
#
loop_
_entity_poly.entity_id
_entity_poly.type
_entity_poly.pdbx_seq_one_letter_code
_entity_poly.pdbx_strand_id
1 'polypeptide(L)'
;MDVLSEANGSFAFCLLKILGQDNPSHNVFYSPVSISSALAMVFLGAKGNTAAQMAQVLSLNTEKDIHQGFQSLLTEVNKPGTQYLLRTANRLFGEKSCEFFPTFKESCVRFYHAELEQLSFAKAAEQSRKHINTWVSKKTEEIQELLPGNSIDAQTRLVLVNAIYFKGKWKEQFDKTNTSEMPFKINQEQKPVQMMFQEATFKLAYIKEVQAQVLELPYVGEELSMIILLPDEDVGLDSVEKNLTFEKFTAWTKPDCMKSTEVEVLLPRFTLEEEYDMESVLQRLGMLDAFEQGKADFSAMSAERDLCLSKFVHKSFVEVNEEGTEAAAASAILVVECCVEFGPRFCADHPFLFFIRHNKTNSILFCGRFSSP
;
A
#
# COMPACT_ATOMS: atom_id res chain seq x y z
N MET A 1 19.65 -4.41 -8.32
CA MET A 1 18.31 -4.06 -7.83
C MET A 1 17.45 -5.29 -8.01
N ASP A 2 16.65 -5.66 -7.01
CA ASP A 2 15.71 -6.78 -7.16
C ASP A 2 14.66 -6.40 -8.20
N VAL A 3 14.50 -7.22 -9.25
CA VAL A 3 13.63 -6.95 -10.41
C VAL A 3 12.18 -6.80 -9.96
N LEU A 4 11.81 -7.53 -8.90
CA LEU A 4 10.47 -7.44 -8.35
C LEU A 4 10.22 -6.11 -7.61
N SER A 5 11.24 -5.57 -6.94
CA SER A 5 11.14 -4.27 -6.27
C SER A 5 10.89 -3.15 -7.29
N GLU A 6 11.56 -3.21 -8.43
CA GLU A 6 11.38 -2.28 -9.55
C GLU A 6 10.00 -2.39 -10.20
N ALA A 7 9.54 -3.61 -10.47
CA ALA A 7 8.19 -3.85 -10.99
C ALA A 7 7.12 -3.32 -10.01
N ASN A 8 7.23 -3.70 -8.74
CA ASN A 8 6.30 -3.25 -7.69
C ASN A 8 6.30 -1.73 -7.51
N GLY A 9 7.48 -1.10 -7.54
CA GLY A 9 7.59 0.35 -7.42
C GLY A 9 7.05 1.10 -8.64
N SER A 10 7.25 0.58 -9.84
CA SER A 10 6.67 1.13 -11.06
C SER A 10 5.14 1.01 -11.03
N PHE A 11 4.63 -0.17 -10.67
CA PHE A 11 3.20 -0.39 -10.45
C PHE A 11 2.63 0.53 -9.38
N ALA A 12 3.34 0.72 -8.26
CA ALA A 12 2.94 1.62 -7.20
C ALA A 12 2.70 3.03 -7.73
N PHE A 13 3.66 3.62 -8.44
CA PHE A 13 3.49 5.00 -8.92
C PHE A 13 2.49 5.15 -10.06
N CYS A 14 2.32 4.13 -10.91
CA CYS A 14 1.22 4.10 -11.88
C CYS A 14 -0.14 4.12 -11.17
N LEU A 15 -0.29 3.32 -10.11
CA LEU A 15 -1.53 3.25 -9.33
C LEU A 15 -1.80 4.57 -8.59
N LEU A 16 -0.77 5.20 -8.01
CA LEU A 16 -0.90 6.51 -7.35
C LEU A 16 -1.47 7.55 -8.31
N LYS A 17 -0.92 7.60 -9.54
CA LYS A 17 -1.35 8.53 -10.58
C LYS A 17 -2.81 8.30 -10.97
N ILE A 18 -3.24 7.05 -11.14
CA ILE A 18 -4.63 6.75 -11.53
C ILE A 18 -5.61 7.05 -10.38
N LEU A 19 -5.27 6.68 -9.15
CA LEU A 19 -6.12 6.95 -7.99
C LEU A 19 -6.20 8.44 -7.65
N GLY A 20 -5.12 9.19 -7.88
CA GLY A 20 -5.05 10.63 -7.62
C GLY A 20 -5.63 11.51 -8.74
N GLN A 21 -5.85 10.96 -9.94
CA GLN A 21 -6.24 11.72 -11.15
C GLN A 21 -7.58 12.43 -11.04
N ASP A 22 -8.58 11.79 -10.42
CA ASP A 22 -9.97 12.25 -10.48
C ASP A 22 -10.29 13.28 -9.38
N ASN A 23 -9.53 13.26 -8.28
CA ASN A 23 -9.71 14.20 -7.17
C ASN A 23 -8.37 14.51 -6.49
N PRO A 24 -7.70 15.62 -6.84
CA PRO A 24 -6.43 16.04 -6.24
C PRO A 24 -6.49 16.33 -4.73
N SER A 25 -7.69 16.54 -4.18
CA SER A 25 -7.89 16.87 -2.77
C SER A 25 -8.24 15.66 -1.90
N HIS A 26 -8.44 14.48 -2.49
CA HIS A 26 -8.72 13.24 -1.76
C HIS A 26 -7.45 12.63 -1.20
N ASN A 27 -7.51 11.97 -0.05
CA ASN A 27 -6.39 11.16 0.39
C ASN A 27 -6.24 9.93 -0.52
N VAL A 28 -5.05 9.35 -0.54
CA VAL A 28 -4.85 8.06 -1.21
C VAL A 28 -4.02 7.23 -0.26
N PHE A 29 -4.38 5.97 -0.09
CA PHE A 29 -3.58 5.04 0.69
C PHE A 29 -3.83 3.62 0.23
N TYR A 30 -2.78 2.90 -0.17
CA TYR A 30 -2.88 1.51 -0.60
C TYR A 30 -1.55 0.78 -0.43
N SER A 31 -1.59 -0.55 -0.52
CA SER A 31 -0.39 -1.38 -0.54
C SER A 31 -0.11 -1.96 -1.92
N PRO A 32 0.88 -1.43 -2.67
CA PRO A 32 1.24 -1.98 -3.97
C PRO A 32 1.76 -3.41 -3.90
N VAL A 33 2.51 -3.80 -2.85
CA VAL A 33 2.98 -5.19 -2.67
C VAL A 33 1.81 -6.13 -2.44
N SER A 34 0.83 -5.71 -1.64
CA SER A 34 -0.36 -6.51 -1.37
C SER A 34 -1.17 -6.71 -2.66
N ILE A 35 -1.44 -5.64 -3.40
CA ILE A 35 -2.21 -5.69 -4.65
C ILE A 35 -1.47 -6.49 -5.72
N SER A 36 -0.17 -6.22 -5.93
CA SER A 36 0.62 -6.89 -6.96
C SER A 36 0.79 -8.37 -6.67
N SER A 37 1.03 -8.77 -5.41
CA SER A 37 1.09 -10.19 -5.04
C SER A 37 -0.26 -10.89 -5.22
N ALA A 38 -1.37 -10.22 -4.88
CA ALA A 38 -2.72 -10.75 -5.09
C ALA A 38 -3.06 -10.96 -6.57
N LEU A 39 -2.73 -9.99 -7.43
CA LEU A 39 -2.90 -10.13 -8.87
C LEU A 39 -1.91 -11.14 -9.47
N ALA A 40 -0.70 -11.26 -8.92
CA ALA A 40 0.26 -12.27 -9.36
C ALA A 40 -0.20 -13.70 -9.00
N MET A 41 -1.04 -13.88 -7.97
CA MET A 41 -1.74 -15.16 -7.74
C MET A 41 -2.71 -15.48 -8.87
N VAL A 42 -3.49 -14.49 -9.31
CA VAL A 42 -4.41 -14.65 -10.45
C VAL A 42 -3.63 -14.92 -11.74
N PHE A 43 -2.48 -14.25 -11.91
CA PHE A 43 -1.58 -14.40 -13.05
C PHE A 43 -1.03 -15.82 -13.21
N LEU A 44 -0.84 -16.59 -12.12
CA LEU A 44 -0.47 -18.03 -12.20
C LEU A 44 -1.43 -18.81 -13.13
N GLY A 45 -2.70 -18.43 -13.10
CA GLY A 45 -3.78 -19.04 -13.86
C GLY A 45 -3.99 -18.46 -15.26
N ALA A 46 -3.41 -17.30 -15.54
CA ALA A 46 -3.66 -16.54 -16.76
C ALA A 46 -2.83 -17.05 -17.96
N LYS A 47 -3.42 -17.02 -19.15
CA LYS A 47 -2.76 -17.30 -20.43
C LYS A 47 -3.15 -16.25 -21.49
N GLY A 48 -2.58 -16.39 -22.68
CA GLY A 48 -2.90 -15.54 -23.84
C GLY A 48 -2.81 -14.04 -23.57
N ASN A 49 -3.79 -13.30 -24.09
CA ASN A 49 -3.88 -11.84 -23.93
C ASN A 49 -4.13 -11.42 -22.48
N THR A 50 -4.89 -12.21 -21.71
CA THR A 50 -5.12 -11.95 -20.29
C THR A 50 -3.80 -11.89 -19.53
N ALA A 51 -2.92 -12.87 -19.73
CA ALA A 51 -1.59 -12.86 -19.14
C ALA A 51 -0.76 -11.64 -19.61
N ALA A 52 -0.76 -11.33 -20.91
CA ALA A 52 -0.01 -10.21 -21.44
C ALA A 52 -0.43 -8.85 -20.82
N GLN A 53 -1.74 -8.61 -20.73
CA GLN A 53 -2.29 -7.40 -20.10
C GLN A 53 -1.93 -7.32 -18.61
N MET A 54 -2.07 -8.43 -17.88
CA MET A 54 -1.72 -8.48 -16.46
C MET A 54 -0.23 -8.20 -16.22
N ALA A 55 0.66 -8.82 -17.01
CA ALA A 55 2.09 -8.62 -16.90
C ALA A 55 2.48 -7.17 -17.20
N GLN A 56 1.87 -6.56 -18.23
CA GLN A 56 2.09 -5.16 -18.57
C GLN A 56 1.66 -4.22 -17.45
N VAL A 57 0.44 -4.37 -16.91
CA VAL A 57 -0.08 -3.51 -15.85
C VAL A 57 0.75 -3.61 -14.58
N LEU A 58 1.17 -4.83 -14.20
CA LEU A 58 2.02 -5.06 -13.03
C LEU A 58 3.50 -4.75 -13.28
N SER A 59 3.87 -4.31 -14.49
CA SER A 59 5.26 -4.06 -14.90
C SER A 59 6.18 -5.27 -14.69
N LEU A 60 5.64 -6.49 -14.85
CA LEU A 60 6.35 -7.73 -14.60
C LEU A 60 7.22 -8.12 -15.79
N ASN A 61 8.48 -8.48 -15.53
CA ASN A 61 9.32 -9.13 -16.51
C ASN A 61 9.08 -10.64 -16.50
N THR A 62 8.33 -11.14 -17.49
CA THR A 62 7.95 -12.55 -17.62
C THR A 62 9.08 -13.49 -18.04
N GLU A 63 10.27 -12.97 -18.38
CA GLU A 63 11.46 -13.79 -18.65
C GLU A 63 12.08 -14.36 -17.37
N LYS A 64 11.68 -13.85 -16.20
CA LYS A 64 12.15 -14.28 -14.88
C LYS A 64 11.05 -15.03 -14.13
N ASP A 65 11.46 -15.84 -13.14
CA ASP A 65 10.51 -16.47 -12.22
C ASP A 65 9.99 -15.43 -11.21
N ILE A 66 8.96 -14.70 -11.62
CA ILE A 66 8.31 -13.67 -10.81
C ILE A 66 7.66 -14.26 -9.56
N HIS A 67 7.21 -15.52 -9.61
CA HIS A 67 6.46 -16.16 -8.52
C HIS A 67 7.41 -16.52 -7.37
N GLN A 68 8.60 -17.03 -7.69
CA GLN A 68 9.66 -17.21 -6.72
C GLN A 68 10.15 -15.87 -6.13
N GLY A 69 10.15 -14.81 -6.93
CA GLY A 69 10.40 -13.45 -6.45
C GLY A 69 9.39 -13.02 -5.39
N PHE A 70 8.09 -13.14 -5.68
CA PHE A 70 7.03 -12.81 -4.73
C PHE A 70 7.09 -13.68 -3.47
N GLN A 71 7.37 -14.96 -3.61
CA GLN A 71 7.56 -15.87 -2.48
C GLN A 71 8.68 -15.38 -1.55
N SER A 72 9.81 -15.01 -2.13
CA SER A 72 10.99 -14.54 -1.39
C SER A 72 10.69 -13.21 -0.70
N LEU A 73 10.04 -12.26 -1.39
CA LEU A 73 9.62 -10.99 -0.82
C LEU A 73 8.64 -11.19 0.34
N LEU A 74 7.56 -11.96 0.13
CA LEU A 74 6.53 -12.21 1.14
C LEU A 74 7.09 -12.95 2.36
N THR A 75 8.05 -13.86 2.16
CA THR A 75 8.73 -14.57 3.25
C THR A 75 9.62 -13.63 4.06
N GLU A 76 10.33 -12.71 3.40
CA GLU A 76 11.20 -11.75 4.08
C GLU A 76 10.39 -10.72 4.89
N VAL A 77 9.32 -10.15 4.32
CA VAL A 77 8.52 -9.11 4.99
C VAL A 77 7.58 -9.64 6.07
N ASN A 78 7.26 -10.94 6.06
CA ASN A 78 6.47 -11.60 7.10
C ASN A 78 7.33 -12.52 7.99
N LYS A 79 8.64 -12.29 8.03
CA LYS A 79 9.56 -13.12 8.80
C LYS A 79 9.23 -13.06 10.29
N PRO A 80 9.19 -14.19 11.02
CA PRO A 80 9.02 -14.16 12.46
C PRO A 80 10.17 -13.39 13.16
N GLY A 81 9.82 -12.59 14.18
CA GLY A 81 10.79 -11.85 14.99
C GLY A 81 11.07 -10.42 14.55
N THR A 82 10.38 -9.93 13.51
CA THR A 82 10.36 -8.51 13.15
C THR A 82 9.84 -7.65 14.30
N GLN A 83 10.32 -6.41 14.38
CA GLN A 83 9.86 -5.43 15.39
C GLN A 83 8.60 -4.66 14.95
N TYR A 84 8.02 -5.06 13.81
CA TYR A 84 6.76 -4.56 13.27
C TYR A 84 5.80 -5.73 13.02
N LEU A 85 4.51 -5.40 13.00
CA LEU A 85 3.42 -6.30 12.67
C LEU A 85 2.87 -5.93 11.28
N LEU A 86 3.06 -6.82 10.32
CA LEU A 86 2.41 -6.76 9.01
C LEU A 86 1.45 -7.95 8.91
N ARG A 87 0.15 -7.68 8.78
CA ARG A 87 -0.87 -8.71 8.57
C ARG A 87 -1.46 -8.54 7.19
N THR A 88 -1.30 -9.58 6.38
CA THR A 88 -1.85 -9.63 5.03
C THR A 88 -2.93 -10.70 4.96
N ALA A 89 -4.11 -10.33 4.47
CA ALA A 89 -5.24 -11.22 4.25
C ALA A 89 -5.51 -11.29 2.74
N ASN A 90 -4.86 -12.27 2.11
CA ASN A 90 -4.98 -12.57 0.69
C ASN A 90 -5.70 -13.90 0.51
N ARG A 91 -6.81 -13.90 -0.25
CA ARG A 91 -7.52 -15.14 -0.56
C ARG A 91 -8.27 -15.02 -1.89
N LEU A 92 -8.31 -16.13 -2.62
CA LEU A 92 -9.17 -16.32 -3.77
C LEU A 92 -10.43 -17.08 -3.32
N PHE A 93 -11.59 -16.58 -3.72
CA PHE A 93 -12.86 -17.26 -3.53
C PHE A 93 -13.46 -17.59 -4.90
N GLY A 94 -13.50 -18.87 -5.25
CA GLY A 94 -14.06 -19.36 -6.50
C GLY A 94 -15.48 -19.90 -6.33
N GLU A 95 -16.28 -19.87 -7.38
CA GLU A 95 -17.58 -20.53 -7.41
C GLU A 95 -17.41 -22.05 -7.25
N LYS A 96 -18.27 -22.65 -6.43
CA LYS A 96 -18.24 -24.07 -6.09
C LYS A 96 -18.45 -25.00 -7.28
N SER A 97 -19.17 -24.56 -8.31
CA SER A 97 -19.34 -25.34 -9.55
C SER A 97 -18.08 -25.39 -10.42
N CYS A 98 -17.11 -24.50 -10.22
CA CYS A 98 -15.87 -24.49 -11.00
C CYS A 98 -14.86 -25.50 -10.44
N GLU A 99 -14.30 -26.34 -11.31
CA GLU A 99 -13.23 -27.28 -10.94
C GLU A 99 -11.86 -26.61 -11.09
N PHE A 100 -11.21 -26.32 -9.96
CA PHE A 100 -9.88 -25.72 -9.91
C PHE A 100 -8.79 -26.78 -9.86
N PHE A 101 -7.74 -26.63 -10.66
CA PHE A 101 -6.65 -27.62 -10.70
C PHE A 101 -5.90 -27.71 -9.36
N PRO A 102 -5.57 -28.92 -8.87
CA PRO A 102 -4.78 -29.09 -7.66
C PRO A 102 -3.43 -28.37 -7.72
N THR A 103 -2.76 -28.44 -8.88
CA THR A 103 -1.47 -27.78 -9.13
C THR A 103 -1.55 -26.25 -8.98
N PHE A 104 -2.67 -25.64 -9.38
CA PHE A 104 -2.92 -24.22 -9.16
C PHE A 104 -3.08 -23.90 -7.67
N LYS A 105 -3.90 -24.66 -6.95
CA LYS A 105 -4.11 -24.49 -5.50
C LYS A 105 -2.80 -24.63 -4.72
N GLU A 106 -1.99 -25.64 -5.05
CA GLU A 106 -0.68 -25.87 -4.43
C GLU A 106 0.29 -24.71 -4.72
N SER A 107 0.26 -24.16 -5.93
CA SER A 107 1.09 -23.01 -6.31
C SER A 107 0.71 -21.74 -5.54
N CYS A 108 -0.59 -21.49 -5.33
CA CYS A 108 -1.06 -20.36 -4.51
C CYS A 108 -0.51 -20.45 -3.07
N VAL A 109 -0.60 -21.63 -2.45
CA VAL A 109 -0.09 -21.84 -1.09
C VAL A 109 1.43 -21.68 -1.06
N ARG A 110 2.14 -22.30 -2.02
CA ARG A 110 3.60 -22.29 -2.08
C ARG A 110 4.19 -20.90 -2.25
N PHE A 111 3.68 -20.12 -3.22
CA PHE A 111 4.30 -18.85 -3.60
C PHE A 111 3.73 -17.65 -2.83
N TYR A 112 2.50 -17.72 -2.36
CA TYR A 112 1.79 -16.56 -1.82
C TYR A 112 1.22 -16.75 -0.42
N HIS A 113 1.40 -17.94 0.18
CA HIS A 113 0.83 -18.29 1.48
C HIS A 113 -0.69 -18.06 1.56
N ALA A 114 -1.37 -18.22 0.41
CA ALA A 114 -2.78 -17.93 0.25
C ALA A 114 -3.50 -19.14 -0.35
N GLU A 115 -4.74 -19.32 0.10
CA GLU A 115 -5.57 -20.45 -0.31
C GLU A 115 -6.62 -20.01 -1.34
N LEU A 116 -7.11 -20.98 -2.10
CA LEU A 116 -8.35 -20.84 -2.86
C LEU A 116 -9.46 -21.59 -2.12
N GLU A 117 -10.49 -20.84 -1.73
CA GLU A 117 -11.69 -21.38 -1.12
C GLU A 117 -12.84 -21.39 -2.12
N GLN A 118 -13.69 -22.42 -2.07
CA GLN A 118 -14.83 -22.54 -2.98
C GLN A 118 -16.14 -22.24 -2.23
N LEU A 119 -16.86 -21.21 -2.68
CA LEU A 119 -18.12 -20.75 -2.11
C LEU A 119 -19.24 -20.87 -3.15
N SER A 120 -20.50 -20.89 -2.72
CA SER A 120 -21.64 -20.99 -3.64
C SER A 120 -22.28 -19.62 -3.85
N PHE A 121 -21.71 -18.84 -4.75
CA PHE A 121 -22.28 -17.57 -5.20
C PHE A 121 -23.57 -17.80 -5.98
N ALA A 122 -23.59 -18.75 -6.93
CA ALA A 122 -24.72 -19.05 -7.79
C ALA A 122 -26.02 -19.38 -7.03
N LYS A 123 -25.92 -20.02 -5.86
CA LYS A 123 -27.08 -20.43 -5.04
C LYS A 123 -27.23 -19.61 -3.76
N ALA A 124 -26.15 -19.02 -3.25
CA ALA A 124 -26.10 -18.42 -1.92
C ALA A 124 -25.12 -17.24 -1.84
N ALA A 125 -25.20 -16.31 -2.80
CA ALA A 125 -24.35 -15.12 -2.87
C ALA A 125 -24.26 -14.35 -1.54
N GLU A 126 -25.38 -13.98 -0.92
CA GLU A 126 -25.37 -13.25 0.35
C GLU A 126 -24.73 -14.01 1.52
N GLN A 127 -24.89 -15.35 1.56
CA GLN A 127 -24.20 -16.16 2.59
C GLN A 127 -22.69 -16.17 2.35
N SER A 128 -22.29 -16.30 1.09
CA SER A 128 -20.88 -16.26 0.67
C SER A 128 -20.26 -14.89 0.98
N ARG A 129 -20.98 -13.79 0.75
CA ARG A 129 -20.55 -12.41 1.08
C ARG A 129 -20.27 -12.27 2.58
N LYS A 130 -21.21 -12.69 3.42
CA LYS A 130 -21.06 -12.65 4.89
C LYS A 130 -19.90 -13.51 5.37
N HIS A 131 -19.70 -14.67 4.75
CA HIS A 131 -18.57 -15.55 5.05
C HIS A 131 -17.24 -14.84 4.75
N ILE A 132 -17.11 -14.22 3.58
CA ILE A 132 -15.92 -13.47 3.18
C ILE A 132 -15.64 -12.33 4.16
N ASN A 133 -16.63 -11.49 4.48
CA ASN A 133 -16.45 -10.38 5.43
C ASN A 133 -16.06 -10.87 6.83
N THR A 134 -16.66 -11.96 7.31
CA THR A 134 -16.30 -12.57 8.61
C THR A 134 -14.86 -13.10 8.59
N TRP A 135 -14.41 -13.67 7.47
CA TRP A 135 -13.04 -14.14 7.33
C TRP A 135 -12.03 -12.98 7.35
N VAL A 136 -12.32 -11.89 6.61
CA VAL A 136 -11.47 -10.68 6.59
C VAL A 136 -11.36 -10.08 7.99
N SER A 137 -12.50 -9.82 8.64
CA SER A 137 -12.55 -9.22 9.98
C SER A 137 -11.73 -10.01 11.01
N LYS A 138 -11.79 -11.36 10.97
CA LYS A 138 -10.98 -12.21 11.85
C LYS A 138 -9.47 -12.12 11.59
N LYS A 139 -9.05 -11.77 10.38
CA LYS A 139 -7.63 -11.68 10.00
C LYS A 139 -7.03 -10.31 10.25
N THR A 140 -7.79 -9.25 9.99
CA THR A 140 -7.31 -7.87 10.03
C THR A 140 -7.71 -7.10 11.27
N GLU A 141 -8.61 -7.63 12.11
CA GLU A 141 -9.16 -7.03 13.33
C GLU A 141 -9.96 -5.72 13.10
N GLU A 142 -9.46 -4.79 12.28
CA GLU A 142 -10.06 -3.47 12.03
C GLU A 142 -11.07 -3.45 10.85
N ILE A 143 -10.83 -4.25 9.80
CA ILE A 143 -11.70 -4.24 8.60
C ILE A 143 -12.94 -5.12 8.81
N GLN A 144 -14.07 -4.51 9.16
CA GLN A 144 -15.32 -5.22 9.44
C GLN A 144 -16.14 -5.62 8.21
N GLU A 145 -16.27 -4.71 7.24
CA GLU A 145 -16.99 -4.96 5.99
C GLU A 145 -16.09 -4.57 4.81
N LEU A 146 -15.77 -5.58 3.98
CA LEU A 146 -14.97 -5.43 2.77
C LEU A 146 -15.84 -5.49 1.52
N LEU A 147 -16.82 -6.40 1.51
CA LEU A 147 -17.77 -6.57 0.42
C LEU A 147 -19.11 -5.94 0.81
N PRO A 148 -19.49 -4.78 0.24
CA PRO A 148 -20.76 -4.13 0.53
C PRO A 148 -21.94 -4.97 0.03
N GLY A 149 -23.15 -4.65 0.48
CA GLY A 149 -24.36 -5.34 0.02
C GLY A 149 -24.48 -5.32 -1.51
N ASN A 150 -24.91 -6.44 -2.11
CA ASN A 150 -25.04 -6.62 -3.57
C ASN A 150 -23.71 -6.52 -4.37
N SER A 151 -22.54 -6.55 -3.71
CA SER A 151 -21.23 -6.57 -4.42
C SER A 151 -20.91 -7.88 -5.12
N ILE A 152 -21.62 -8.95 -4.77
CA ILE A 152 -21.51 -10.26 -5.40
C ILE A 152 -22.92 -10.82 -5.66
N ASP A 153 -23.07 -11.61 -6.71
CA ASP A 153 -24.33 -12.11 -7.21
C ASP A 153 -24.23 -13.56 -7.71
N ALA A 154 -25.30 -14.06 -8.34
CA ALA A 154 -25.34 -15.43 -8.85
C ALA A 154 -24.45 -15.66 -10.09
N GLN A 155 -23.98 -14.59 -10.74
CA GLN A 155 -23.08 -14.67 -11.90
C GLN A 155 -21.61 -14.64 -11.49
N THR A 156 -21.32 -14.22 -10.25
CA THR A 156 -19.97 -14.19 -9.68
C THR A 156 -19.28 -15.56 -9.78
N ARG A 157 -18.06 -15.57 -10.33
CA ARG A 157 -17.24 -16.78 -10.54
C ARG A 157 -15.96 -16.78 -9.72
N LEU A 158 -15.27 -15.66 -9.63
CA LEU A 158 -14.02 -15.53 -8.89
C LEU A 158 -13.95 -14.17 -8.22
N VAL A 159 -13.70 -14.18 -6.91
CA VAL A 159 -13.50 -12.98 -6.10
C VAL A 159 -12.09 -13.02 -5.52
N LEU A 160 -11.31 -11.98 -5.80
CA LEU A 160 -10.03 -11.75 -5.15
C LEU A 160 -10.22 -10.78 -3.99
N VAL A 161 -9.80 -11.21 -2.81
CA VAL A 161 -9.81 -10.39 -1.59
C VAL A 161 -8.38 -10.08 -1.18
N ASN A 162 -8.11 -8.79 -1.01
CA ASN A 162 -6.86 -8.27 -0.53
C ASN A 162 -7.09 -7.23 0.56
N ALA A 163 -6.71 -7.56 1.78
CA ALA A 163 -6.71 -6.64 2.89
C ALA A 163 -5.37 -6.69 3.60
N ILE A 164 -4.87 -5.54 4.01
CA ILE A 164 -3.57 -5.44 4.66
C ILE A 164 -3.61 -4.44 5.79
N TYR A 165 -2.93 -4.80 6.87
CA TYR A 165 -2.85 -4.05 8.10
C TYR A 165 -1.38 -3.97 8.52
N PHE A 166 -0.93 -2.76 8.88
CA PHE A 166 0.43 -2.52 9.30
C PHE A 166 0.47 -1.74 10.61
N LYS A 167 1.36 -2.21 11.50
CA LYS A 167 1.66 -1.59 12.78
C LYS A 167 3.15 -1.67 13.04
N GLY A 168 3.79 -0.55 13.34
CA GLY A 168 5.23 -0.47 13.58
C GLY A 168 5.55 0.72 14.47
N LYS A 169 6.54 0.60 15.36
CA LYS A 169 6.91 1.71 16.25
C LYS A 169 8.01 2.57 15.65
N TRP A 170 7.97 3.88 15.82
CA TRP A 170 9.10 4.74 15.45
C TRP A 170 10.34 4.32 16.21
N LYS A 171 11.50 4.40 15.56
CA LYS A 171 12.78 4.26 16.26
C LYS A 171 12.95 5.40 17.27
N GLU A 172 12.69 6.63 16.83
CA GLU A 172 12.63 7.84 17.66
C GLU A 172 11.17 8.30 17.74
N GLN A 173 10.52 8.06 18.88
CA GLN A 173 9.11 8.37 19.09
C GLN A 173 8.91 9.86 19.37
N PHE A 174 7.75 10.38 18.97
CA PHE A 174 7.35 11.72 19.34
C PHE A 174 6.87 11.74 20.80
N ASP A 175 7.12 12.83 21.51
CA ASP A 175 6.51 13.03 22.83
C ASP A 175 5.08 13.56 22.66
N LYS A 176 4.10 12.86 23.23
CA LYS A 176 2.68 13.25 23.20
C LYS A 176 2.44 14.62 23.82
N THR A 177 3.31 15.08 24.72
CA THR A 177 3.22 16.40 25.34
C THR A 177 3.62 17.53 24.39
N ASN A 178 4.36 17.22 23.33
CA ASN A 178 4.76 18.17 22.28
C ASN A 178 3.77 18.25 21.12
N THR A 179 2.75 17.38 21.10
CA THR A 179 1.68 17.43 20.10
C THR A 179 0.76 18.61 20.37
N SER A 180 0.55 19.48 19.38
CA SER A 180 -0.29 20.66 19.51
C SER A 180 -1.15 20.89 18.26
N GLU A 181 -2.24 21.65 18.41
CA GLU A 181 -3.09 22.00 17.28
C GLU A 181 -2.37 23.02 16.38
N MET A 182 -2.22 22.71 15.09
CA MET A 182 -1.66 23.60 14.09
C MET A 182 -2.52 23.62 12.82
N PRO A 183 -2.50 24.71 12.04
CA PRO A 183 -3.20 24.76 10.76
C PRO A 183 -2.50 23.86 9.73
N PHE A 184 -3.28 23.06 9.02
CA PHE A 184 -2.89 22.33 7.81
C PHE A 184 -3.51 23.04 6.60
N LYS A 185 -2.66 23.50 5.69
CA LYS A 185 -3.01 24.28 4.49
C LYS A 185 -3.53 23.33 3.41
N ILE A 186 -4.77 23.53 2.97
CA ILE A 186 -5.40 22.78 1.87
C ILE A 186 -5.83 23.80 0.83
N ASN A 187 -5.04 23.97 -0.23
CA ASN A 187 -5.25 25.03 -1.22
C ASN A 187 -5.34 26.43 -0.55
N GLN A 188 -6.52 27.06 -0.59
CA GLN A 188 -6.79 28.36 0.03
C GLN A 188 -7.42 28.25 1.43
N GLU A 189 -7.68 27.03 1.90
CA GLU A 189 -8.29 26.76 3.21
C GLU A 189 -7.24 26.27 4.22
N GLN A 190 -7.55 26.38 5.51
CA GLN A 190 -6.75 25.81 6.59
C GLN A 190 -7.65 25.01 7.51
N LYS A 191 -7.22 23.81 7.89
CA LYS A 191 -7.91 22.96 8.87
C LYS A 191 -7.01 22.69 10.06
N PRO A 192 -7.51 22.74 11.31
CA PRO A 192 -6.70 22.38 12.47
C PRO A 192 -6.38 20.89 12.47
N VAL A 193 -5.14 20.54 12.80
CA VAL A 193 -4.65 19.16 12.95
C VAL A 193 -3.83 19.02 14.23
N GLN A 194 -3.81 17.81 14.80
CA GLN A 194 -2.88 17.48 15.87
C GLN A 194 -1.49 17.26 15.26
N MET A 195 -0.62 18.26 15.37
CA MET A 195 0.73 18.25 14.82
C MET A 195 1.71 17.74 15.87
N MET A 196 2.31 16.59 15.60
CA MET A 196 3.36 16.01 16.44
C MET A 196 4.66 16.76 16.18
N PHE A 197 5.47 16.95 17.22
CA PHE A 197 6.76 17.63 17.12
C PHE A 197 7.87 16.83 17.80
N GLN A 198 9.03 16.75 17.15
CA GLN A 198 10.27 16.32 17.77
C GLN A 198 11.47 16.97 17.08
N GLU A 199 12.59 17.02 17.80
CA GLU A 199 13.89 17.39 17.26
C GLU A 199 14.83 16.20 17.44
N ALA A 200 15.34 15.67 16.33
CA ALA A 200 16.27 14.55 16.35
C ALA A 200 17.09 14.50 15.06
N THR A 201 18.07 13.61 15.02
CA THR A 201 18.87 13.39 13.82
C THR A 201 18.16 12.42 12.87
N PHE A 202 17.75 12.92 11.71
CA PHE A 202 17.15 12.12 10.64
C PHE A 202 17.90 12.27 9.33
N LYS A 203 17.62 11.37 8.41
CA LYS A 203 18.08 11.47 7.02
C LYS A 203 17.16 12.44 6.28
N LEU A 204 17.75 13.53 5.78
CA LEU A 204 17.07 14.59 5.06
C LEU A 204 17.78 14.87 3.72
N ALA A 205 17.00 15.10 2.67
CA ALA A 205 17.48 15.63 1.40
C ALA A 205 16.54 16.71 0.86
N TYR A 206 17.07 17.57 -0.01
CA TYR A 206 16.28 18.51 -0.79
C TYR A 206 16.47 18.24 -2.29
N ILE A 207 15.37 17.98 -2.99
CA ILE A 207 15.35 17.59 -4.39
C ILE A 207 14.98 18.81 -5.23
N LYS A 208 16.01 19.48 -5.76
CA LYS A 208 15.86 20.71 -6.57
C LYS A 208 14.98 20.52 -7.80
N GLU A 209 14.96 19.33 -8.39
CA GLU A 209 14.19 19.03 -9.61
C GLU A 209 12.69 19.21 -9.41
N VAL A 210 12.18 18.84 -8.23
CA VAL A 210 10.75 18.89 -7.90
C VAL A 210 10.45 19.89 -6.77
N GLN A 211 11.48 20.60 -6.28
CA GLN A 211 11.38 21.56 -5.17
C GLN A 211 10.67 20.94 -3.97
N ALA A 212 11.25 19.86 -3.44
CA ALA A 212 10.68 19.10 -2.34
C ALA A 212 11.75 18.62 -1.35
N GLN A 213 11.41 18.60 -0.07
CA GLN A 213 12.16 17.93 0.98
C GLN A 213 11.79 16.44 1.02
N VAL A 214 12.79 15.60 1.32
CA VAL A 214 12.62 14.16 1.55
C VAL A 214 13.13 13.84 2.94
N LEU A 215 12.24 13.36 3.81
CA LEU A 215 12.56 12.92 5.16
C LEU A 215 12.40 11.40 5.28
N GLU A 216 13.36 10.72 5.89
CA GLU A 216 13.27 9.30 6.22
C GLU A 216 13.18 9.10 7.75
N LEU A 217 12.03 8.58 8.19
CA LEU A 217 11.72 8.23 9.58
C LEU A 217 11.81 6.70 9.75
N PRO A 218 12.88 6.17 10.39
CA PRO A 218 13.02 4.73 10.59
C PRO A 218 12.06 4.20 11.67
N TYR A 219 11.55 2.99 11.46
CA TYR A 219 10.89 2.20 12.50
C TYR A 219 11.91 1.44 13.34
N VAL A 220 11.48 0.93 14.50
CA VAL A 220 12.30 0.05 15.36
C VAL A 220 12.86 -1.12 14.54
N GLY A 221 14.14 -1.40 14.73
CA GLY A 221 14.87 -2.43 13.98
C GLY A 221 15.37 -1.98 12.61
N GLU A 222 14.98 -0.80 12.13
CA GLU A 222 15.42 -0.20 10.85
C GLU A 222 15.15 -1.06 9.61
N GLU A 223 14.32 -2.10 9.75
CA GLU A 223 13.87 -2.93 8.62
C GLU A 223 12.91 -2.17 7.71
N LEU A 224 12.10 -1.29 8.30
CA LEU A 224 11.17 -0.40 7.62
C LEU A 224 11.53 1.06 7.89
N SER A 225 11.27 1.92 6.90
CA SER A 225 11.28 3.38 7.07
C SER A 225 10.04 3.98 6.43
N MET A 226 9.45 5.00 7.07
CA MET A 226 8.54 5.92 6.40
C MET A 226 9.36 7.00 5.69
N ILE A 227 9.06 7.25 4.43
CA ILE A 227 9.69 8.28 3.60
C ILE A 227 8.61 9.28 3.25
N ILE A 228 8.85 10.55 3.51
CA ILE A 228 7.91 11.64 3.25
C ILE A 228 8.51 12.57 2.22
N LEU A 229 7.77 12.82 1.15
CA LEU A 229 8.06 13.78 0.11
C LEU A 229 7.13 14.97 0.30
N LEU A 230 7.71 16.09 0.75
CA LEU A 230 7.02 17.33 1.05
C LEU A 230 7.47 18.40 0.04
N PRO A 231 6.61 18.83 -0.90
CA PRO A 231 6.91 19.97 -1.77
C PRO A 231 7.17 21.24 -0.96
N ASP A 232 7.78 22.24 -1.59
CA ASP A 232 7.81 23.60 -1.02
C ASP A 232 6.38 24.20 -1.05
N GLU A 233 6.08 25.17 -0.17
CA GLU A 233 4.71 25.69 0.01
C GLU A 233 4.06 26.22 -1.28
N ASP A 234 4.85 26.81 -2.18
CA ASP A 234 4.38 27.36 -3.46
C ASP A 234 4.29 26.31 -4.59
N VAL A 235 4.62 25.05 -4.29
CA VAL A 235 4.71 23.96 -5.27
C VAL A 235 3.57 22.98 -5.06
N GLY A 236 2.73 22.84 -6.09
CA GLY A 236 1.66 21.84 -6.09
C GLY A 236 2.22 20.42 -6.00
N LEU A 237 1.57 19.58 -5.19
CA LEU A 237 1.90 18.16 -5.05
C LEU A 237 1.87 17.40 -6.39
N ASP A 238 1.04 17.87 -7.33
CA ASP A 238 0.93 17.31 -8.68
C ASP A 238 2.25 17.39 -9.47
N SER A 239 3.09 18.39 -9.19
CA SER A 239 4.44 18.50 -9.78
C SER A 239 5.33 17.32 -9.37
N VAL A 240 5.27 16.96 -8.08
CA VAL A 240 6.00 15.79 -7.54
C VAL A 240 5.41 14.51 -8.12
N GLU A 241 4.09 14.33 -8.10
CA GLU A 241 3.42 13.14 -8.62
C GLU A 241 3.73 12.88 -10.11
N LYS A 242 3.70 13.92 -10.96
CA LYS A 242 4.01 13.81 -12.39
C LYS A 242 5.43 13.31 -12.63
N ASN A 243 6.39 13.83 -11.86
CA ASN A 243 7.79 13.48 -11.96
C ASN A 243 8.17 12.19 -11.23
N LEU A 244 7.29 11.68 -10.36
CA LEU A 244 7.56 10.49 -9.57
C LEU A 244 7.60 9.24 -10.47
N THR A 245 8.76 8.59 -10.47
CA THR A 245 9.05 7.30 -11.09
C THR A 245 9.91 6.48 -10.12
N PHE A 246 9.97 5.17 -10.28
CA PHE A 246 10.75 4.33 -9.37
C PHE A 246 12.26 4.59 -9.43
N GLU A 247 12.77 4.88 -10.62
CA GLU A 247 14.17 5.27 -10.80
C GLU A 247 14.48 6.55 -10.04
N LYS A 248 13.64 7.59 -10.18
CA LYS A 248 13.80 8.87 -9.48
C LYS A 248 13.62 8.72 -7.98
N PHE A 249 12.58 8.03 -7.52
CA PHE A 249 12.37 7.77 -6.09
C PHE A 249 13.58 7.06 -5.46
N THR A 250 14.11 6.04 -6.13
CA THR A 250 15.33 5.35 -5.68
C THR A 250 16.53 6.28 -5.70
N ALA A 251 16.68 7.12 -6.72
CA ALA A 251 17.78 8.09 -6.80
C ALA A 251 17.71 9.13 -5.67
N TRP A 252 16.52 9.69 -5.39
CA TRP A 252 16.29 10.70 -4.36
C TRP A 252 16.50 10.15 -2.95
N THR A 253 16.24 8.86 -2.74
CA THR A 253 16.33 8.19 -1.42
C THR A 253 17.60 7.35 -1.25
N LYS A 254 18.59 7.51 -2.14
CA LYS A 254 19.90 6.86 -2.00
C LYS A 254 20.63 7.38 -0.75
N PRO A 255 21.37 6.52 -0.03
CA PRO A 255 22.17 6.94 1.12
C PRO A 255 23.09 8.12 0.83
N ASP A 256 23.69 8.20 -0.37
CA ASP A 256 24.59 9.28 -0.76
C ASP A 256 23.89 10.65 -0.94
N CYS A 257 22.58 10.63 -1.16
CA CYS A 257 21.76 11.84 -1.35
C CYS A 257 21.17 12.33 -0.02
N MET A 258 20.94 11.42 0.93
CA MET A 258 20.27 11.67 2.21
C MET A 258 21.30 11.96 3.31
N LYS A 259 21.34 13.19 3.81
CA LYS A 259 22.29 13.59 4.85
C LYS A 259 21.69 13.39 6.24
N SER A 260 22.46 12.80 7.14
CA SER A 260 22.13 12.76 8.56
C SER A 260 22.21 14.18 9.12
N THR A 261 21.07 14.71 9.56
CA THR A 261 20.91 16.11 9.94
C THR A 261 20.00 16.20 11.15
N GLU A 262 20.39 16.98 12.15
CA GLU A 262 19.50 17.38 13.25
C GLU A 262 18.42 18.30 12.69
N VAL A 263 17.16 17.91 12.83
CA VAL A 263 16.02 18.54 12.15
C VAL A 263 14.82 18.58 13.08
N GLU A 264 14.14 19.72 13.08
CA GLU A 264 12.81 19.88 13.68
C GLU A 264 11.78 19.24 12.76
N VAL A 265 11.10 18.19 13.22
CA VAL A 265 10.08 17.46 12.46
C VAL A 265 8.70 17.78 13.02
N LEU A 266 7.84 18.35 12.18
CA LEU A 266 6.42 18.49 12.42
C LEU A 266 5.65 17.58 11.48
N LEU A 267 4.91 16.63 12.03
CA LEU A 267 4.14 15.64 11.29
C LEU A 267 2.72 15.54 11.87
N PRO A 268 1.65 15.65 11.05
CA PRO A 268 0.30 15.50 11.57
C PRO A 268 0.08 14.06 12.04
N ARG A 269 -0.69 13.92 13.12
CA ARG A 269 -1.36 12.66 13.46
C ARG A 269 -2.53 12.48 12.49
N PHE A 270 -2.64 11.31 11.89
CA PHE A 270 -3.74 11.02 10.97
C PHE A 270 -4.08 9.54 10.89
N THR A 271 -5.32 9.27 10.49
CA THR A 271 -5.81 7.93 10.18
C THR A 271 -6.37 7.96 8.77
N LEU A 272 -5.94 7.01 7.92
CA LEU A 272 -6.48 6.83 6.58
C LEU A 272 -7.05 5.42 6.46
N GLU A 273 -8.31 5.37 6.05
CA GLU A 273 -9.00 4.15 5.64
C GLU A 273 -9.51 4.37 4.23
N GLU A 274 -8.98 3.60 3.29
CA GLU A 274 -9.28 3.75 1.87
C GLU A 274 -9.72 2.40 1.30
N GLU A 275 -10.76 2.47 0.46
CA GLU A 275 -11.34 1.32 -0.23
C GLU A 275 -11.43 1.63 -1.72
N TYR A 276 -10.90 0.73 -2.55
CA TYR A 276 -10.89 0.90 -3.99
C TYR A 276 -11.59 -0.26 -4.69
N ASP A 277 -12.46 0.09 -5.64
CA ASP A 277 -12.93 -0.83 -6.66
C ASP A 277 -11.82 -1.07 -7.68
N MET A 278 -10.98 -2.06 -7.39
CA MET A 278 -9.78 -2.32 -8.18
C MET A 278 -10.10 -2.79 -9.60
N GLU A 279 -11.29 -3.33 -9.85
CA GLU A 279 -11.75 -3.67 -11.19
C GLU A 279 -11.72 -2.44 -12.11
N SER A 280 -12.43 -1.38 -11.74
CA SER A 280 -12.49 -0.13 -12.51
C SER A 280 -11.10 0.49 -12.71
N VAL A 281 -10.25 0.43 -11.67
CA VAL A 281 -8.89 0.98 -11.70
C VAL A 281 -7.98 0.18 -12.64
N LEU A 282 -8.03 -1.14 -12.59
CA LEU A 282 -7.18 -2.02 -13.41
C LEU A 282 -7.61 -2.02 -14.88
N GLN A 283 -8.91 -1.89 -15.15
CA GLN A 283 -9.41 -1.71 -16.52
C GLN A 283 -8.86 -0.42 -17.14
N ARG A 284 -8.83 0.70 -16.39
CA ARG A 284 -8.18 1.96 -16.84
C ARG A 284 -6.68 1.81 -17.10
N LEU A 285 -6.01 0.92 -16.37
CA LEU A 285 -4.60 0.58 -16.59
C LEU A 285 -4.38 -0.34 -17.80
N GLY A 286 -5.43 -0.92 -18.38
CA GLY A 286 -5.37 -1.78 -19.57
C GLY A 286 -5.54 -3.28 -19.29
N MET A 287 -5.92 -3.66 -18.07
CA MET A 287 -6.28 -5.04 -17.73
C MET A 287 -7.78 -5.25 -17.95
N LEU A 288 -8.19 -5.56 -19.17
CA LEU A 288 -9.59 -5.67 -19.57
C LEU A 288 -10.06 -7.13 -19.56
N ASP A 289 -9.30 -8.02 -20.23
CA ASP A 289 -9.73 -9.39 -20.52
C ASP A 289 -9.95 -10.19 -19.23
N ALA A 290 -9.18 -9.91 -18.16
CA ALA A 290 -9.30 -10.59 -16.88
C ALA A 290 -10.69 -10.48 -16.23
N PHE A 291 -11.41 -9.38 -16.49
CA PHE A 291 -12.72 -9.09 -15.92
C PHE A 291 -13.87 -9.46 -16.87
N GLU A 292 -13.58 -9.73 -18.14
CA GLU A 292 -14.60 -9.95 -19.17
C GLU A 292 -14.86 -11.45 -19.40
N GLN A 293 -16.11 -11.87 -19.13
CA GLN A 293 -16.54 -13.24 -19.39
C GLN A 293 -16.43 -13.57 -20.89
N GLY A 294 -15.79 -14.69 -21.22
CA GLY A 294 -15.57 -15.14 -22.60
C GLY A 294 -14.29 -14.59 -23.26
N LYS A 295 -13.62 -13.60 -22.66
CA LYS A 295 -12.26 -13.17 -23.07
C LYS A 295 -11.18 -13.59 -22.06
N ALA A 296 -11.53 -13.66 -20.78
CA ALA A 296 -10.62 -14.10 -19.74
C ALA A 296 -10.08 -15.51 -20.03
N ASP A 297 -8.76 -15.62 -20.20
CA ASP A 297 -8.08 -16.90 -20.34
C ASP A 297 -7.43 -17.28 -19.01
N PHE A 298 -8.22 -17.90 -18.13
CA PHE A 298 -7.75 -18.53 -16.88
C PHE A 298 -7.65 -20.05 -17.01
N SER A 299 -7.31 -20.55 -18.20
CA SER A 299 -7.25 -21.99 -18.52
C SER A 299 -6.20 -22.78 -17.72
N ALA A 300 -5.23 -22.11 -17.08
CA ALA A 300 -4.30 -22.76 -16.16
C ALA A 300 -4.81 -22.83 -14.71
N MET A 301 -5.92 -22.15 -14.41
CA MET A 301 -6.59 -22.17 -13.10
C MET A 301 -7.69 -23.23 -13.04
N SER A 302 -8.48 -23.34 -14.12
CA SER A 302 -9.64 -24.24 -14.23
C SER A 302 -9.83 -24.69 -15.67
N ALA A 303 -10.47 -25.86 -15.86
CA ALA A 303 -10.92 -26.32 -17.17
C ALA A 303 -12.17 -25.54 -17.67
N GLU A 304 -12.82 -24.78 -16.79
CA GLU A 304 -13.98 -23.96 -17.11
C GLU A 304 -13.59 -22.81 -18.04
N ARG A 305 -14.29 -22.67 -19.17
CA ARG A 305 -13.97 -21.66 -20.19
C ARG A 305 -14.49 -20.26 -19.89
N ASP A 306 -15.46 -20.16 -18.99
CA ASP A 306 -16.13 -18.89 -18.64
C ASP A 306 -15.68 -18.35 -17.28
N LEU A 307 -14.53 -18.78 -16.78
CA LEU A 307 -13.95 -18.24 -15.55
C LEU A 307 -13.39 -16.85 -15.84
N CYS A 308 -13.88 -15.83 -15.13
CA CYS A 308 -13.31 -14.48 -15.11
C CYS A 308 -13.16 -13.98 -13.67
N LEU A 309 -12.34 -12.95 -13.46
CA LEU A 309 -12.23 -12.25 -12.19
C LEU A 309 -13.44 -11.32 -12.05
N SER A 310 -14.46 -11.78 -11.32
CA SER A 310 -15.73 -11.06 -11.18
C SER A 310 -15.67 -9.89 -10.20
N LYS A 311 -14.78 -9.96 -9.21
CA LYS A 311 -14.58 -8.86 -8.28
C LYS A 311 -13.18 -8.86 -7.70
N PHE A 312 -12.60 -7.67 -7.58
CA PHE A 312 -11.37 -7.46 -6.83
C PHE A 312 -11.53 -6.23 -5.92
N VAL A 313 -11.43 -6.46 -4.61
CA VAL A 313 -11.50 -5.38 -3.62
C VAL A 313 -10.17 -5.28 -2.88
N HIS A 314 -9.67 -4.06 -2.78
CA HIS A 314 -8.54 -3.69 -1.93
C HIS A 314 -9.02 -2.73 -0.86
N LYS A 315 -8.69 -3.04 0.39
CA LYS A 315 -8.89 -2.15 1.52
C LYS A 315 -7.64 -2.09 2.37
N SER A 316 -7.26 -0.89 2.74
CA SER A 316 -6.06 -0.62 3.52
C SER A 316 -6.33 0.43 4.59
N PHE A 317 -5.69 0.23 5.73
CA PHE A 317 -5.82 1.08 6.90
C PHE A 317 -4.42 1.45 7.42
N VAL A 318 -4.24 2.71 7.80
CA VAL A 318 -3.05 3.20 8.48
C VAL A 318 -3.42 4.26 9.51
N GLU A 319 -2.80 4.18 10.67
CA GLU A 319 -2.86 5.22 11.71
C GLU A 319 -1.44 5.67 12.03
N VAL A 320 -1.14 6.95 11.83
CA VAL A 320 0.14 7.56 12.20
C VAL A 320 -0.03 8.37 13.47
N ASN A 321 0.73 8.04 14.51
CA ASN A 321 0.72 8.68 15.83
C ASN A 321 2.14 8.79 16.42
N GLU A 322 2.23 9.23 17.67
CA GLU A 322 3.50 9.55 18.32
C GLU A 322 4.38 8.33 18.60
N GLU A 323 3.76 7.16 18.82
CA GLU A 323 4.48 5.91 19.10
C GLU A 323 5.00 5.27 17.80
N GLY A 324 4.34 5.56 16.68
CA GLY A 324 4.56 4.85 15.43
C GLY A 324 3.35 4.89 14.50
N THR A 325 3.18 3.75 13.84
CA THR A 325 1.96 3.35 13.18
C THR A 325 1.24 2.33 14.07
N GLU A 326 0.13 2.77 14.69
CA GLU A 326 -0.83 2.17 15.66
C GLU A 326 -0.41 1.72 17.10
N ALA A 327 -1.32 1.96 18.08
CA ALA A 327 -1.16 2.32 19.53
C ALA A 327 -0.87 1.18 20.58
N ALA A 328 -0.65 1.33 21.90
CA ALA A 328 -0.71 2.44 22.89
C ALA A 328 0.22 2.17 24.13
N ALA A 329 0.85 3.20 24.74
CA ALA A 329 0.99 3.48 26.20
C ALA A 329 1.85 4.74 26.47
N ALA A 330 1.44 5.55 27.45
CA ALA A 330 2.05 6.83 27.81
C ALA A 330 3.21 6.72 28.82
N SER A 331 4.24 7.56 28.68
CA SER A 331 5.22 7.88 29.71
C SER A 331 5.73 9.29 29.47
N ALA A 332 5.69 10.15 30.50
CA ALA A 332 6.03 11.58 30.42
C ALA A 332 7.44 11.83 30.95
N ILE A 333 8.22 12.70 30.29
CA ILE A 333 9.44 13.31 30.85
C ILE A 333 9.41 14.82 30.56
N LEU A 334 9.93 15.60 31.52
CA LEU A 334 9.98 17.06 31.53
C LEU A 334 10.94 17.66 30.48
N VAL A 335 10.51 18.75 29.84
CA VAL A 335 11.35 19.57 28.95
C VAL A 335 11.93 20.77 29.73
N VAL A 336 13.22 21.03 29.52
CA VAL A 336 13.94 22.24 29.94
C VAL A 336 14.25 23.05 28.68
N GLU A 337 13.86 24.32 28.63
CA GLU A 337 14.18 25.22 27.53
C GLU A 337 15.65 25.67 27.56
N CYS A 338 16.33 25.55 26.43
CA CYS A 338 17.53 26.32 26.11
C CYS A 338 17.42 26.83 24.66
N CYS A 339 17.85 28.08 24.44
CA CYS A 339 17.85 28.74 23.15
C CYS A 339 18.82 28.07 22.16
N VAL A 340 18.39 27.79 20.91
CA VAL A 340 19.24 27.18 19.88
C VAL A 340 19.07 27.91 18.54
N GLU A 341 20.18 28.06 17.80
CA GLU A 341 20.19 28.48 16.40
C GLU A 341 19.27 27.57 15.56
N PHE A 342 18.36 28.16 14.78
CA PHE A 342 17.37 27.38 14.01
C PHE A 342 18.06 26.44 13.01
N GLY A 343 18.05 25.14 13.32
CA GLY A 343 18.39 24.07 12.39
C GLY A 343 17.40 23.99 11.23
N PRO A 344 17.63 23.10 10.25
CA PRO A 344 16.64 22.85 9.21
C PRO A 344 15.34 22.33 9.83
N ARG A 345 14.20 22.80 9.28
CA ARG A 345 12.86 22.40 9.71
C ARG A 345 12.16 21.64 8.58
N PHE A 346 11.48 20.56 8.94
CA PHE A 346 10.60 19.79 8.08
C PHE A 346 9.18 19.89 8.64
N CYS A 347 8.32 20.68 7.98
CA CYS A 347 6.98 20.99 8.48
C CYS A 347 5.91 20.48 7.52
N ALA A 348 5.36 19.30 7.79
CA ALA A 348 4.32 18.68 6.96
C ALA A 348 2.93 19.28 7.23
N ASP A 349 2.79 20.60 7.04
CA ASP A 349 1.56 21.38 7.27
C ASP A 349 0.72 21.60 6.00
N HIS A 350 1.02 20.88 4.91
CA HIS A 350 0.33 20.96 3.63
C HIS A 350 0.49 19.62 2.87
N PRO A 351 -0.21 19.37 1.75
CA PRO A 351 -0.27 18.06 1.13
C PRO A 351 1.10 17.45 0.82
N PHE A 352 1.28 16.19 1.20
CA PHE A 352 2.53 15.45 1.00
C PHE A 352 2.28 14.01 0.54
N LEU A 353 3.31 13.40 -0.04
CA LEU A 353 3.34 11.96 -0.31
C LEU A 353 4.12 11.25 0.78
N PHE A 354 3.69 10.06 1.15
CA PHE A 354 4.42 9.21 2.08
C PHE A 354 4.47 7.76 1.59
N PHE A 355 5.54 7.07 1.96
CA PHE A 355 5.82 5.71 1.54
C PHE A 355 6.37 4.93 2.72
N ILE A 356 5.92 3.69 2.91
CA ILE A 356 6.55 2.77 3.85
C ILE A 356 7.37 1.79 3.04
N ARG A 357 8.68 1.82 3.22
CA ARG A 357 9.64 1.02 2.45
C ARG A 357 10.26 -0.05 3.33
N HIS A 358 10.38 -1.25 2.80
CA HIS A 358 11.25 -2.29 3.35
C HIS A 358 12.68 -2.08 2.88
N ASN A 359 13.56 -1.70 3.80
CA ASN A 359 14.89 -1.17 3.49
C ASN A 359 15.81 -2.21 2.84
N LYS A 360 15.72 -3.48 3.27
CA LYS A 360 16.56 -4.55 2.74
C LYS A 360 16.26 -4.90 1.28
N THR A 361 14.98 -4.91 0.89
CA THR A 361 14.56 -5.24 -0.48
C THR A 361 14.31 -3.99 -1.34
N ASN A 362 14.36 -2.79 -0.74
CA ASN A 362 13.94 -1.52 -1.35
C ASN A 362 12.49 -1.54 -1.86
N SER A 363 11.65 -2.46 -1.37
CA SER A 363 10.25 -2.61 -1.82
C SER A 363 9.35 -1.61 -1.11
N ILE A 364 8.52 -0.91 -1.88
CA ILE A 364 7.48 -0.02 -1.34
C ILE A 364 6.31 -0.90 -0.86
N LEU A 365 6.10 -0.97 0.45
CA LEU A 365 5.01 -1.73 1.06
C LEU A 365 3.69 -0.95 1.04
N PHE A 366 3.76 0.35 1.30
CA PHE A 366 2.61 1.24 1.28
C PHE A 366 2.94 2.54 0.56
N CYS A 367 1.93 3.09 -0.10
CA CYS A 367 2.00 4.36 -0.79
C CYS A 367 0.80 5.18 -0.37
N GLY A 368 1.03 6.45 -0.03
CA GLY A 368 -0.06 7.33 0.34
C GLY A 368 0.17 8.79 -0.06
N ARG A 369 -0.95 9.47 -0.19
CA ARG A 369 -1.09 10.90 -0.36
C ARG A 369 -1.95 11.41 0.77
N PHE A 370 -1.41 12.34 1.54
CA PHE A 370 -2.16 13.04 2.58
C PHE A 370 -2.46 14.44 2.08
N SER A 371 -3.71 14.68 1.67
CA SER A 371 -4.20 15.93 1.10
C SER A 371 -5.21 16.64 1.98
N SER A 372 -5.97 15.90 2.79
CA SER A 372 -6.86 16.47 3.81
C SER A 372 -6.76 15.66 5.11
N PRO A 373 -6.57 16.31 6.26
CA PRO A 373 -6.79 15.71 7.57
C PRO A 373 -8.25 15.41 7.83
#